data_AF-I0ELP3-F1
#
_entry.id   AF-I0ELP3-F1
#
_cell.length_a   1.000
_cell.length_b   1.000
_cell.length_c   1.000
_cell.angle_alpha   90.00
_cell.angle_beta   90.00
_cell.angle_gamma   90.00
#
_symmetry.space_group_name_H-M   'P 1'
#
loop_
_entity.id
_entity.type
_entity.pdbx_description
1 polymer ?
#
loop_
_entity_poly.entity_id
_entity_poly.type
_entity_poly.pdbx_seq_one_letter_code
_entity_poly.pdbx_strand_id
1 'polypeptide(L)'
;MYEIILTRLHTLKEVKKNDKLESGILGSFEVFKKDDRETPLFSCFSLENSGEPTDTPNLDRPIVARSYTLSWTDTSCTVPKDYQNKHNNRHACLQLHNPNDKAFSERKILIHVGNSAHDTLGCVLLGKQYDENTGMIYKSADAIKGFFDLVQELGVQNFELIIKDMQD
;
A
#
# COMPACT_ATOMS: atom_id res chain seq x y z
N MET A 1 -0.61 15.74 13.17
CA MET A 1 -1.33 14.86 12.24
C MET A 1 -0.48 14.69 11.00
N TYR A 2 -0.51 13.51 10.39
CA TYR A 2 0.34 13.11 9.28
C TYR A 2 -0.53 12.67 8.11
N GLU A 3 -0.09 12.98 6.90
CA GLU A 3 -0.79 12.63 5.67
C GLU A 3 0.12 11.72 4.86
N ILE A 4 -0.42 10.57 4.48
CA ILE A 4 0.17 9.68 3.48
C ILE A 4 -0.48 10.03 2.15
N ILE A 5 0.33 10.34 1.16
CA ILE A 5 -0.11 10.61 -0.20
C ILE A 5 0.38 9.44 -1.07
N LEU A 6 -0.56 8.64 -1.56
CA LEU A 6 -0.31 7.65 -2.61
C LEU A 6 -0.76 8.28 -3.93
N THR A 7 0.21 8.63 -4.78
CA THR A 7 -0.08 9.17 -6.12
C THR A 7 0.19 8.11 -7.16
N ARG A 8 -0.83 7.72 -7.93
CA ARG A 8 -0.66 6.80 -9.07
C ARG A 8 -0.01 7.52 -10.23
N LEU A 9 1.11 6.97 -10.68
CA LEU A 9 1.95 7.59 -11.71
C LEU A 9 1.54 7.08 -13.10
N HIS A 10 1.56 5.77 -13.31
CA HIS A 10 1.17 5.16 -14.58
C HIS A 10 0.88 3.67 -14.43
N THR A 11 0.11 3.13 -15.37
CA THR A 11 -0.13 1.69 -15.49
C THR A 11 1.07 1.00 -16.14
N LEU A 12 1.50 -0.11 -15.56
CA LEU A 12 2.63 -0.91 -16.04
C LEU A 12 2.19 -1.84 -17.18
N LYS A 13 3.17 -2.36 -17.91
CA LYS A 13 2.91 -3.41 -18.90
C LYS A 13 2.44 -4.70 -18.21
N GLU A 14 1.58 -5.45 -18.88
CA GLU A 14 1.15 -6.76 -18.41
C GLU A 14 2.32 -7.74 -18.33
N VAL A 15 2.35 -8.52 -17.26
CA VAL A 15 3.33 -9.58 -17.02
C VAL A 15 2.60 -10.90 -16.81
N LYS A 16 3.01 -11.91 -17.58
CA LYS A 16 2.48 -13.28 -17.45
C LYS A 16 3.26 -14.06 -16.39
N LYS A 17 2.57 -14.63 -15.41
CA LYS A 17 3.12 -15.57 -14.42
C LYS A 17 2.11 -16.68 -14.17
N ASN A 18 2.54 -17.93 -14.26
CA ASN A 18 1.67 -19.12 -14.07
C ASN A 18 0.34 -19.03 -14.85
N ASP A 19 0.42 -18.65 -16.13
CA ASP A 19 -0.72 -18.43 -17.03
C ASP A 19 -1.73 -17.34 -16.66
N LYS A 20 -1.51 -16.60 -15.56
CA LYS A 20 -2.24 -15.38 -15.22
C LYS A 20 -1.52 -14.17 -15.82
N LEU A 21 -2.26 -13.31 -16.52
CA LEU A 21 -1.80 -11.97 -16.92
C LEU A 21 -2.22 -10.99 -15.83
N GLU A 22 -1.27 -10.21 -15.34
CA GLU A 22 -1.53 -9.11 -14.41
C GLU A 22 -0.76 -7.88 -14.85
N SER A 23 -1.38 -6.72 -14.68
CA SER A 23 -0.69 -5.43 -14.74
C SER A 23 -0.90 -4.71 -13.41
N GLY A 24 0.08 -3.91 -13.01
CA GLY A 24 0.02 -3.08 -11.82
C GLY A 24 0.00 -1.59 -12.15
N ILE A 25 -0.33 -0.78 -11.17
CA ILE A 25 -0.18 0.68 -11.23
C ILE A 25 0.98 1.06 -10.33
N LEU A 26 2.03 1.63 -10.91
CA LEU A 26 3.12 2.21 -10.14
C LEU A 26 2.66 3.53 -9.54
N GLY A 27 2.95 3.72 -8.25
CA GLY A 27 2.71 4.97 -7.56
C GLY A 27 3.93 5.49 -6.81
N SER A 28 3.86 6.76 -6.39
CA SER A 28 4.65 7.26 -5.27
C SER A 28 3.88 7.04 -3.96
N PHE A 29 4.60 6.91 -2.86
CA PHE A 29 4.04 6.82 -1.52
C PHE A 29 4.87 7.68 -0.58
N GLU A 30 4.26 8.75 -0.09
CA GLU A 30 4.97 9.80 0.63
C GLU A 30 4.22 10.17 1.91
N VAL A 31 4.96 10.42 3.00
CA VAL A 31 4.39 10.79 4.29
C VAL A 31 4.85 12.19 4.65
N PHE A 32 3.90 13.07 4.93
CA PHE A 32 4.14 14.45 5.33
C PHE A 32 3.55 14.73 6.69
N LYS A 33 4.09 15.75 7.36
CA LYS A 33 3.39 16.40 8.45
C LYS A 33 2.30 17.30 7.84
N LYS A 34 1.08 17.29 8.38
CA LYS A 34 -0.04 18.03 7.74
C LYS A 34 0.23 19.52 7.54
N ASP A 35 1.00 20.12 8.44
CA ASP A 35 1.34 21.54 8.41
C ASP A 35 2.63 21.86 7.64
N ASP A 36 3.31 20.84 7.09
CA ASP A 36 4.57 20.97 6.35
C ASP A 36 4.70 19.86 5.30
N ARG A 37 4.48 20.24 4.04
CA ARG A 37 4.58 19.35 2.88
C ARG A 37 5.84 19.63 2.03
N GLU A 38 6.83 20.35 2.54
CA GLU A 38 8.04 20.67 1.75
C GLU A 38 8.95 19.46 1.57
N THR A 39 9.13 18.65 2.62
CA THR A 39 9.97 17.45 2.58
C THR A 39 9.23 16.26 3.20
N PRO A 40 9.12 15.12 2.48
CA PRO A 40 8.49 13.94 3.05
C PRO A 40 9.34 13.34 4.18
N LEU A 41 8.69 12.99 5.29
CA LEU A 41 9.27 12.21 6.39
C LEU A 41 9.64 10.80 5.95
N PHE A 42 8.91 10.28 4.96
CA PHE A 42 9.13 9.00 4.34
C PHE A 42 8.68 9.06 2.89
N SER A 43 9.49 8.50 1.99
CA SER A 43 9.15 8.35 0.57
C SER A 43 9.61 6.99 0.06
N CYS A 44 8.79 6.39 -0.81
CA CYS A 44 9.09 5.17 -1.57
C CYS A 44 8.14 5.04 -2.78
N PHE A 45 8.31 3.95 -3.53
CA PHE A 45 7.35 3.54 -4.56
C PHE A 45 6.24 2.69 -3.97
N SER A 46 5.06 2.75 -4.58
CA SER A 46 3.94 1.86 -4.33
C SER A 46 3.55 1.06 -5.58
N LEU A 47 2.88 -0.07 -5.36
CA LEU A 47 2.33 -0.90 -6.42
C LEU A 47 0.95 -1.44 -6.00
N GLU A 48 -0.05 -1.23 -6.86
CA GLU A 48 -1.42 -1.76 -6.77
C GLU A 48 -1.72 -2.62 -8.02
N ASN A 49 -2.81 -3.41 -8.01
CA ASN A 49 -3.37 -3.95 -9.26
C ASN A 49 -3.86 -2.83 -10.19
N SER A 50 -3.88 -3.11 -11.49
CA SER A 50 -4.48 -2.24 -12.51
C SER A 50 -5.96 -2.53 -12.79
N GLY A 51 -6.58 -1.65 -13.57
CA GLY A 51 -7.99 -1.75 -14.00
C GLY A 51 -8.90 -0.75 -13.30
N GLU A 52 -10.21 -0.96 -13.42
CA GLU A 52 -11.21 -0.11 -12.79
C GLU A 52 -11.18 -0.24 -11.26
N PRO A 53 -11.05 0.86 -10.51
CA PRO A 53 -11.10 0.85 -9.06
C PRO A 53 -12.43 0.32 -8.52
N THR A 54 -12.40 -0.33 -7.35
CA THR A 54 -13.62 -0.89 -6.76
C THR A 54 -13.60 -0.94 -5.23
N ASP A 55 -14.79 -0.92 -4.63
CA ASP A 55 -15.00 -1.22 -3.22
C ASP A 55 -15.43 -2.67 -2.96
N THR A 56 -15.61 -3.47 -4.02
CA THR A 56 -16.04 -4.86 -3.90
C THR A 56 -14.91 -5.74 -3.32
N PRO A 57 -15.18 -6.56 -2.28
CA PRO A 57 -14.20 -7.46 -1.69
C PRO A 57 -13.82 -8.62 -2.63
N ASN A 58 -12.68 -9.27 -2.35
CA ASN A 58 -12.16 -10.43 -3.09
C ASN A 58 -11.90 -10.18 -4.59
N LEU A 59 -11.62 -8.93 -4.96
CA LEU A 59 -11.20 -8.56 -6.32
C LEU A 59 -9.79 -7.96 -6.29
N ASP A 60 -8.93 -8.49 -7.16
CA ASP A 60 -7.58 -7.98 -7.47
C ASP A 60 -7.69 -6.70 -8.32
N ARG A 61 -8.20 -5.62 -7.70
CA ARG A 61 -8.51 -4.35 -8.35
C ARG A 61 -8.00 -3.16 -7.54
N PRO A 62 -7.61 -2.06 -8.20
CA PRO A 62 -7.14 -0.87 -7.52
C PRO A 62 -8.18 -0.30 -6.56
N ILE A 63 -7.68 0.49 -5.62
CA ILE A 63 -8.49 1.07 -4.55
C ILE A 63 -9.19 2.33 -5.08
N VAL A 64 -10.41 2.65 -4.64
CA VAL A 64 -11.04 3.92 -5.08
C VAL A 64 -10.21 5.12 -4.61
N ALA A 65 -9.99 6.12 -5.46
CA ALA A 65 -9.23 7.31 -5.08
C ALA A 65 -10.04 8.19 -4.09
N ARG A 66 -9.58 8.26 -2.83
CA ARG A 66 -10.17 9.06 -1.73
C ARG A 66 -9.29 9.01 -0.47
N SER A 67 -9.78 9.58 0.63
CA SER A 67 -9.17 9.46 1.97
C SER A 67 -9.57 8.17 2.69
N TYR A 68 -8.62 7.63 3.45
CA TYR A 68 -8.71 6.42 4.25
C TYR A 68 -8.06 6.62 5.62
N THR A 69 -8.56 5.89 6.60
CA THR A 69 -7.90 5.73 7.91
C THR A 69 -7.16 4.40 7.99
N LEU A 70 -6.23 4.27 8.94
CA LEU A 70 -5.42 3.06 9.12
C LEU A 70 -5.67 2.42 10.49
N SER A 71 -5.55 1.10 10.55
CA SER A 71 -5.41 0.38 11.82
C SER A 71 -4.45 -0.79 11.69
N TRP A 72 -3.85 -1.20 12.80
CA TRP A 72 -3.15 -2.47 12.90
C TRP A 72 -4.15 -3.63 12.86
N THR A 73 -3.79 -4.72 12.20
CA THR A 73 -4.57 -5.96 12.08
C THR A 73 -3.63 -7.17 12.00
N ASP A 74 -4.18 -8.38 12.02
CA ASP A 74 -3.45 -9.59 11.69
C ASP A 74 -3.57 -10.01 10.22
N THR A 75 -2.49 -10.61 9.72
CA THR A 75 -2.44 -11.15 8.36
C THR A 75 -1.59 -12.42 8.26
N SER A 76 -1.75 -13.13 7.13
CA SER A 76 -0.83 -14.15 6.64
C SER A 76 0.05 -13.65 5.49
N CYS A 77 -0.17 -12.42 5.00
CA CYS A 77 0.69 -11.80 4.00
C CYS A 77 2.10 -11.60 4.56
N THR A 78 3.10 -11.63 3.68
CA THR A 78 4.49 -11.39 4.05
C THR A 78 4.69 -9.99 4.64
N VAL A 79 5.32 -9.92 5.80
CA VAL A 79 5.72 -8.67 6.48
C VAL A 79 7.19 -8.75 6.91
N PRO A 80 7.84 -7.62 7.26
CA PRO A 80 9.19 -7.63 7.81
C PRO A 80 9.27 -8.47 9.09
N LYS A 81 10.43 -9.10 9.34
CA LYS A 81 10.64 -10.05 10.45
C LYS A 81 10.18 -9.51 11.80
N ASP A 82 10.43 -8.24 12.08
CA ASP A 82 10.12 -7.61 13.36
C ASP A 82 8.60 -7.55 13.64
N TYR A 83 7.78 -7.61 12.58
CA TYR A 83 6.31 -7.58 12.64
C TYR A 83 5.67 -8.95 12.51
N GLN A 84 6.46 -10.02 12.33
CA GLN A 84 5.93 -11.37 12.27
C GLN A 84 5.51 -11.86 13.67
N ASN A 85 4.32 -12.45 13.74
CA ASN A 85 3.76 -13.06 14.96
C ASN A 85 3.57 -12.05 16.12
N LYS A 86 3.37 -10.77 15.79
CA LYS A 86 3.20 -9.68 16.75
C LYS A 86 1.75 -9.26 17.00
N HIS A 87 0.78 -9.85 16.29
CA HIS A 87 -0.64 -9.57 16.49
C HIS A 87 -1.42 -10.90 16.55
N ASN A 88 -1.85 -11.31 17.75
CA ASN A 88 -2.62 -12.56 17.96
C ASN A 88 -1.95 -13.82 17.35
N ASN A 89 -0.65 -14.02 17.61
CA ASN A 89 0.17 -15.11 17.03
C ASN A 89 0.25 -15.09 15.49
N ARG A 90 -0.11 -13.98 14.85
CA ARG A 90 -0.07 -13.75 13.41
C ARG A 90 0.71 -12.47 13.11
N HIS A 91 0.99 -12.25 11.83
CA HIS A 91 1.77 -11.11 11.38
C HIS A 91 0.99 -9.80 11.60
N ALA A 92 1.63 -8.79 12.18
CA ALA A 92 1.06 -7.45 12.33
C ALA A 92 1.19 -6.69 11.00
N CYS A 93 0.10 -6.08 10.54
CA CYS A 93 0.06 -5.34 9.29
C CYS A 93 -0.90 -4.16 9.39
N LEU A 94 -0.72 -3.14 8.55
CA LEU A 94 -1.64 -2.01 8.44
C LEU A 94 -2.73 -2.31 7.42
N GLN A 95 -3.98 -2.02 7.81
CA GLN A 95 -5.16 -2.14 6.98
C GLN A 95 -5.80 -0.77 6.76
N LEU A 96 -6.26 -0.52 5.54
CA LEU A 96 -7.05 0.66 5.18
C LEU A 96 -8.52 0.47 5.56
N HIS A 97 -9.14 1.54 6.02
CA HIS A 97 -10.57 1.63 6.31
C HIS A 97 -11.16 2.87 5.66
N ASN A 98 -12.35 2.74 5.07
CA ASN A 98 -13.12 3.90 4.63
C ASN A 98 -13.89 4.45 5.84
N PRO A 99 -13.64 5.70 6.27
CA PRO A 99 -14.35 6.28 7.41
C PRO A 99 -15.86 6.44 7.17
N ASN A 100 -16.29 6.46 5.90
CA ASN A 100 -17.69 6.62 5.50
C ASN A 100 -18.40 5.30 5.20
N ASP A 101 -17.67 4.17 5.17
CA ASP A 101 -18.24 2.85 4.92
C ASP A 101 -17.48 1.77 5.69
N LYS A 102 -18.12 1.22 6.73
CA LYS A 102 -17.54 0.16 7.56
C LYS A 102 -17.41 -1.17 6.82
N ALA A 103 -18.27 -1.44 5.84
CA ALA A 103 -18.22 -2.67 5.06
C ALA A 103 -16.95 -2.75 4.20
N PHE A 104 -16.35 -1.61 3.86
CA PHE A 104 -15.06 -1.57 3.15
C PHE A 104 -13.96 -2.39 3.83
N SER A 105 -14.00 -2.52 5.15
CA SER A 105 -13.04 -3.34 5.91
C SER A 105 -13.00 -4.80 5.46
N GLU A 106 -14.08 -5.32 4.86
CA GLU A 106 -14.15 -6.65 4.26
C GLU A 106 -13.26 -6.83 3.03
N ARG A 107 -12.89 -5.74 2.32
CA ARG A 107 -11.88 -5.82 1.26
C ARG A 107 -10.52 -6.24 1.78
N LYS A 108 -10.24 -6.04 3.07
CA LYS A 108 -8.97 -6.36 3.72
C LYS A 108 -7.76 -5.82 2.93
N ILE A 109 -7.81 -4.54 2.57
CA ILE A 109 -6.72 -3.87 1.87
C ILE A 109 -5.57 -3.65 2.85
N LEU A 110 -4.47 -4.37 2.64
CA LEU A 110 -3.29 -4.34 3.50
C LEU A 110 -2.14 -3.57 2.85
N ILE A 111 -1.18 -3.13 3.67
CA ILE A 111 0.11 -2.59 3.20
C ILE A 111 1.19 -3.61 3.55
N HIS A 112 1.71 -4.37 2.58
CA HIS A 112 2.60 -5.51 2.87
C HIS A 112 3.75 -5.69 1.88
N VAL A 113 4.61 -6.67 2.15
CA VAL A 113 5.79 -6.97 1.33
C VAL A 113 5.40 -7.70 0.05
N GLY A 114 5.95 -7.26 -1.07
CA GLY A 114 5.80 -7.86 -2.40
C GLY A 114 6.53 -7.03 -3.46
N ASN A 115 6.74 -7.59 -4.66
CA ASN A 115 7.59 -6.95 -5.67
C ASN A 115 6.89 -6.74 -7.03
N SER A 116 5.81 -7.46 -7.30
CA SER A 116 5.14 -7.47 -8.61
C SER A 116 3.63 -7.35 -8.48
N ALA A 117 2.94 -7.04 -9.59
CA ALA A 117 1.48 -6.96 -9.64
C ALA A 117 0.79 -8.24 -9.13
N HIS A 118 1.40 -9.41 -9.38
CA HIS A 118 0.91 -10.71 -8.89
C HIS A 118 0.94 -10.84 -7.37
N ASP A 119 1.81 -10.08 -6.70
CA ASP A 119 1.95 -10.13 -5.25
C ASP A 119 0.98 -9.16 -4.56
N THR A 120 0.34 -8.25 -5.31
CA THR A 120 -0.54 -7.22 -4.74
C THR A 120 -1.83 -7.82 -4.19
N LEU A 121 -2.52 -8.69 -4.95
CA LEU A 121 -3.77 -9.34 -4.52
C LEU A 121 -4.83 -8.33 -4.00
N GLY A 122 -4.94 -7.19 -4.67
CA GLY A 122 -5.80 -6.06 -4.32
C GLY A 122 -5.23 -5.13 -3.23
N CYS A 123 -4.07 -5.44 -2.65
CA CYS A 123 -3.41 -4.66 -1.61
C CYS A 123 -2.42 -3.62 -2.15
N VAL A 124 -1.79 -2.87 -1.24
CA VAL A 124 -0.70 -1.93 -1.55
C VAL A 124 0.63 -2.56 -1.17
N LEU A 125 1.55 -2.62 -2.14
CA LEU A 125 2.95 -2.99 -1.89
C LEU A 125 3.80 -1.72 -1.85
N LEU A 126 4.88 -1.72 -1.06
CA LEU A 126 5.86 -0.64 -1.01
C LEU A 126 7.25 -1.13 -1.37
N GLY A 127 8.08 -0.28 -1.97
CA GLY A 127 9.47 -0.61 -2.34
C GLY A 127 10.37 0.63 -2.44
N LYS A 128 11.62 0.53 -2.02
CA LYS A 128 12.57 1.66 -2.08
C LYS A 128 13.16 1.88 -3.48
N GLN A 129 12.98 0.93 -4.38
CA GLN A 129 13.53 0.96 -5.73
C GLN A 129 12.48 0.45 -6.71
N TYR A 130 12.56 0.93 -7.94
CA TYR A 130 11.72 0.51 -9.06
C TYR A 130 12.62 0.22 -10.27
N ASP A 131 12.29 -0.83 -11.03
CA ASP A 131 12.94 -1.17 -12.29
C ASP A 131 11.93 -1.12 -13.43
N GLU A 132 12.12 -0.14 -14.31
CA GLU A 132 11.29 0.09 -15.49
C GLU A 132 11.27 -1.09 -16.47
N ASN A 133 12.36 -1.87 -16.54
CA ASN A 133 12.45 -2.97 -17.49
C ASN A 133 11.56 -4.15 -17.07
N THR A 134 11.46 -4.39 -15.76
CA THR A 134 10.70 -5.51 -15.19
C THR A 134 9.33 -5.09 -14.68
N GLY A 135 9.09 -3.81 -14.45
CA GLY A 135 7.87 -3.32 -13.82
C GLY A 135 7.77 -3.71 -12.33
N MET A 136 8.91 -4.01 -11.69
CA MET A 136 8.96 -4.51 -10.32
C MET A 136 9.50 -3.46 -9.35
N ILE A 137 8.98 -3.50 -8.12
CA ILE A 137 9.56 -2.78 -6.99
C ILE A 137 10.49 -3.69 -6.18
N TYR A 138 11.53 -3.13 -5.60
CA TYR A 138 12.53 -3.86 -4.81
C TYR A 138 12.72 -3.21 -3.44
N LYS A 139 13.43 -3.94 -2.57
CA LYS A 139 13.66 -3.55 -1.17
C LYS A 139 12.34 -3.32 -0.42
N SER A 140 11.36 -4.16 -0.71
CA SER A 140 10.01 -4.05 -0.16
C SER A 140 9.98 -4.25 1.35
N ALA A 141 10.72 -5.24 1.86
CA ALA A 141 10.85 -5.44 3.31
C ALA A 141 11.38 -4.20 4.05
N ASP A 142 12.37 -3.51 3.47
CA ASP A 142 12.95 -2.29 4.07
C ASP A 142 11.96 -1.12 4.00
N ALA A 143 11.22 -0.98 2.89
CA ALA A 143 10.19 0.04 2.73
C ALA A 143 9.05 -0.14 3.73
N ILE A 144 8.49 -1.35 3.81
CA ILE A 144 7.40 -1.67 4.72
C ILE A 144 7.86 -1.51 6.17
N LYS A 145 9.07 -1.97 6.52
CA LYS A 145 9.61 -1.80 7.87
C LYS A 145 9.72 -0.32 8.24
N GLY A 146 10.34 0.49 7.38
CA GLY A 146 10.50 1.92 7.66
C GLY A 146 9.17 2.65 7.81
N PHE A 147 8.16 2.30 7.00
CA PHE A 147 6.83 2.88 7.14
C PHE A 147 6.13 2.40 8.43
N PHE A 148 6.19 1.11 8.74
CA PHE A 148 5.58 0.55 9.93
C PHE A 148 6.20 1.11 11.22
N ASP A 149 7.53 1.23 11.26
CA ASP A 149 8.25 1.81 12.40
C ASP A 149 7.81 3.26 12.63
N LEU A 150 7.70 4.05 11.54
CA LEU A 150 7.21 5.44 11.60
C LEU A 150 5.77 5.52 12.13
N VAL A 151 4.88 4.66 11.65
CA VAL A 151 3.48 4.61 12.10
C VAL A 151 3.38 4.17 13.57
N GLN A 152 4.23 3.24 14.00
CA GLN A 152 4.28 2.79 15.38
C GLN A 152 4.79 3.89 16.31
N GLU A 153 5.85 4.60 15.92
CA GLU A 153 6.43 5.72 16.69
C GLU A 153 5.44 6.87 16.86
N LEU A 154 4.77 7.26 15.76
CA LEU A 154 3.91 8.45 15.73
C LEU A 154 2.45 8.16 16.08
N GLY A 155 2.06 6.89 16.19
CA GLY A 155 0.71 6.43 16.49
C GLY A 155 -0.22 6.42 15.28
N VAL A 156 -0.77 5.25 14.95
CA VAL A 156 -1.57 5.00 13.73
C VAL A 156 -2.78 5.93 13.58
N GLN A 157 -3.42 6.32 14.68
CA GLN A 157 -4.57 7.23 14.69
C GLN A 157 -4.25 8.65 14.20
N ASN A 158 -2.96 9.00 14.12
CA ASN A 158 -2.52 10.31 13.66
C ASN A 158 -2.30 10.38 12.14
N PHE A 159 -2.57 9.30 11.40
CA PHE A 159 -2.38 9.21 9.96
C PHE A 159 -3.70 9.18 9.20
N GLU A 160 -3.72 9.90 8.08
CA GLU A 160 -4.72 9.79 7.02
C GLU A 160 -4.01 9.40 5.73
N LEU A 161 -4.54 8.42 4.99
CA LEU A 161 -4.02 8.02 3.68
C LEU A 161 -4.93 8.54 2.58
N ILE A 162 -4.34 9.27 1.62
CA ILE A 162 -5.04 9.87 0.50
C ILE A 162 -4.51 9.25 -0.79
N ILE A 163 -5.40 8.60 -1.55
CA ILE A 163 -5.08 8.07 -2.88
C ILE A 163 -5.51 9.11 -3.92
N LYS A 164 -4.62 9.39 -4.87
CA LYS A 164 -4.85 10.30 -5.99
C LYS A 164 -4.33 9.69 -7.28
N ASP A 165 -5.06 9.90 -8.35
CA ASP A 165 -4.55 9.71 -9.70
C ASP A 165 -3.75 10.96 -10.10
N MET A 166 -2.64 10.82 -10.81
CA MET A 166 -2.02 12.00 -11.45
C MET A 166 -3.08 12.65 -12.35
N GLN A 167 -3.30 13.95 -12.15
CA GLN A 167 -4.05 14.73 -13.13
C GLN A 167 -3.15 14.88 -14.35
N ASP A 168 -3.65 14.49 -15.53
CA ASP A 168 -3.03 14.79 -16.82
C ASP A 168 -2.84 16.30 -17.02
#